data_AF-A0A482XJP0-F1
#
_entry.id   AF-A0A482XJP0-F1
#
_cell.length_a   1.000
_cell.length_b   1.000
_cell.length_c   1.000
_cell.angle_alpha   90.00
_cell.angle_beta   90.00
_cell.angle_gamma   90.00
#
_symmetry.space_group_name_H-M   'P 1'
#
loop_
_entity.id
_entity.type
_entity.pdbx_description
1 polymer ?
#
loop_
_entity_poly.entity_id
_entity_poly.type
_entity_poly.pdbx_seq_one_letter_code
_entity_poly.pdbx_strand_id
1 'polypeptide(L)'
;EQISIVDSTLACLVSWLEGHSLVQTVFTNLYLHKPHFIQDRPLKAFCICIYKIVDLIKDFVNRGFVFEEEDFQPTVYGYRLLPDVPEQKAVAMLREVEDELGRRLRSKPPPEPEELSEFDDCLALHARIRFTRLFYQSLSVLNKRENQGGNLGECQKLLTTCAEAIPLLSKTVDRGAPPIESDDSHGPIAIGFDPLVNQRLLPPTFPRYTRIKTREEAYRYLDDLIARLKQACKIVNCTSFHSALDMFIEMSRSNPCIVSRSVMQLLYTPQSNKSQVEALREAARTFICPPALSHKSTLLNNPQAKEYVDSFLNHCVMPFGNLIQLCGHNRARQRDKLAHLLEEFATLQDEAERVDVFLHNLSLKSESPRPHLACFGTWVLYPLLRIMIMFLLSGFELELYSTHEYPYIFWYLYEFLYGWLMSSLTRADSFLSEQEMMSSGEGKNRSQRRNKTKKKRTRPYAREITLYQALQNMCGGYYK
;
A
#
# COMPACT_ATOMS: atom_id res chain seq x y z
N GLU A 1 -13.75 30.04 17.03
CA GLU A 1 -14.06 28.69 17.60
C GLU A 1 -14.10 27.56 16.57
N GLN A 2 -14.91 27.64 15.51
CA GLN A 2 -15.06 26.57 14.50
C GLN A 2 -13.72 26.06 13.94
N ILE A 3 -12.81 26.97 13.61
CA ILE A 3 -11.44 26.69 13.15
C ILE A 3 -10.71 25.75 14.13
N SER A 4 -10.74 26.08 15.44
CA SER A 4 -10.15 25.24 16.48
C SER A 4 -10.78 23.85 16.54
N ILE A 5 -12.12 23.77 16.46
CA ILE A 5 -12.84 22.50 16.53
C ILE A 5 -12.47 21.60 15.35
N VAL A 6 -12.41 22.16 14.14
CA VAL A 6 -12.01 21.43 12.93
C VAL A 6 -10.59 20.90 13.07
N ASP A 7 -9.64 21.73 13.45
CA ASP A 7 -8.22 21.37 13.52
C ASP A 7 -7.97 20.30 14.59
N SER A 8 -8.59 20.47 15.76
CA SER A 8 -8.53 19.48 16.84
C SER A 8 -9.21 18.16 16.44
N THR A 9 -10.26 18.19 15.62
CA THR A 9 -10.89 16.97 15.10
C THR A 9 -9.97 16.25 14.11
N LEU A 10 -9.29 16.98 13.23
CA LEU A 10 -8.31 16.42 12.31
C LEU A 10 -7.11 15.82 13.05
N ALA A 11 -6.65 16.48 14.13
CA ALA A 11 -5.62 15.95 15.01
C ALA A 11 -6.05 14.67 15.72
N CYS A 12 -7.30 14.61 16.19
CA CYS A 12 -7.89 13.38 16.74
C CYS A 12 -7.98 12.27 15.67
N LEU A 13 -8.38 12.60 14.45
CA LEU A 13 -8.44 11.65 13.33
C LEU A 13 -7.06 11.06 13.04
N VAL A 14 -6.02 11.89 12.98
CA VAL A 14 -4.63 11.44 12.79
C VAL A 14 -4.19 10.56 13.95
N SER A 15 -4.51 10.94 15.19
CA SER A 15 -4.16 10.15 16.38
C SER A 15 -4.83 8.77 16.38
N TRP A 16 -6.06 8.66 15.86
CA TRP A 16 -6.71 7.35 15.61
C TRP A 16 -5.95 6.53 14.57
N LEU A 17 -5.50 7.15 13.48
CA LEU A 17 -4.75 6.48 12.42
C LEU A 17 -3.38 5.97 12.87
N GLU A 18 -2.84 6.46 13.99
CA GLU A 18 -1.62 5.96 14.63
C GLU A 18 -1.87 4.83 15.64
N GLY A 19 -3.11 4.33 15.76
CA GLY A 19 -3.44 3.11 16.51
C GLY A 19 -4.20 3.34 17.82
N HIS A 20 -4.48 4.59 18.20
CA HIS A 20 -5.35 4.87 19.34
C HIS A 20 -6.82 4.54 19.04
N SER A 21 -7.66 4.38 20.06
CA SER A 21 -9.09 4.10 19.86
C SER A 21 -9.88 5.34 19.40
N LEU A 22 -10.96 5.13 18.64
CA LEU A 22 -11.87 6.22 18.22
C LEU A 22 -12.48 6.97 19.41
N VAL A 23 -12.81 6.24 20.49
CA VAL A 23 -13.46 6.81 21.68
C VAL A 23 -12.54 7.69 22.51
N GLN A 24 -11.23 7.46 22.45
CA GLN A 24 -10.21 8.29 23.11
C GLN A 24 -9.67 9.41 22.21
N THR A 25 -10.07 9.45 20.94
CA THR A 25 -9.60 10.43 19.96
C THR A 25 -10.78 11.17 19.33
N VAL A 26 -11.26 10.73 18.17
CA VAL A 26 -12.28 11.41 17.36
C VAL A 26 -13.55 11.68 18.16
N PHE A 27 -14.05 10.71 18.93
CA PHE A 27 -15.29 10.85 19.68
C PHE A 27 -15.14 11.56 21.04
N THR A 28 -13.97 12.13 21.33
CA THR A 28 -13.85 13.15 22.40
C THR A 28 -14.47 14.49 21.97
N ASN A 29 -14.61 14.72 20.66
CA ASN A 29 -15.36 15.86 20.12
C ASN A 29 -16.87 15.69 20.39
N LEU A 30 -17.42 16.53 21.27
CA LEU A 30 -18.83 16.48 21.68
C LEU A 30 -19.80 16.83 20.54
N TYR A 31 -19.37 17.63 19.55
CA TYR A 31 -20.18 17.96 18.38
C TYR A 31 -20.47 16.74 17.49
N LEU A 32 -19.60 15.71 17.52
CA LEU A 32 -19.85 14.46 16.80
C LEU A 32 -20.93 13.60 17.47
N HIS A 33 -21.34 13.84 18.70
CA HIS A 33 -22.31 12.96 19.37
C HIS A 33 -23.73 13.15 18.84
N LYS A 34 -24.08 14.38 18.44
CA LYS A 34 -25.40 14.74 17.91
C LYS A 34 -25.31 15.77 16.77
N PRO A 35 -24.68 15.42 15.64
CA PRO A 35 -24.36 16.37 14.57
C PRO A 35 -25.59 17.02 13.93
N HIS A 36 -26.75 16.37 13.94
CA HIS A 36 -27.99 16.95 13.40
C HIS A 36 -28.52 18.15 14.19
N PHE A 37 -28.16 18.27 15.47
CA PHE A 37 -28.58 19.36 16.37
C PHE A 37 -27.69 20.60 16.27
N ILE A 38 -26.56 20.50 15.57
CA ILE A 38 -25.67 21.65 15.33
C ILE A 38 -26.42 22.67 14.46
N GLN A 39 -26.50 23.91 14.96
CA GLN A 39 -27.15 25.02 14.27
C GLN A 39 -26.23 25.67 13.24
N ASP A 40 -24.94 25.80 13.58
CA ASP A 40 -23.93 26.31 12.66
C ASP A 40 -23.76 25.39 11.45
N ARG A 41 -24.00 25.93 10.24
CA ARG A 41 -24.00 25.14 9.00
C ARG A 41 -22.62 24.58 8.65
N PRO A 42 -21.52 25.38 8.68
CA PRO A 42 -20.17 24.86 8.46
C PRO A 42 -19.81 23.68 9.38
N LEU A 43 -19.98 23.85 10.69
CA LEU A 43 -19.62 22.84 11.67
C LEU A 43 -20.50 21.59 11.52
N LYS A 44 -21.79 21.76 11.26
CA LYS A 44 -22.71 20.64 10.97
C LYS A 44 -22.24 19.81 9.77
N ALA A 45 -21.95 20.47 8.65
CA ALA A 45 -21.51 19.79 7.43
C ALA A 45 -20.16 19.07 7.65
N PHE A 46 -19.24 19.72 8.36
CA PHE A 46 -17.96 19.12 8.74
C PHE A 46 -18.12 17.87 9.60
N CYS A 47 -18.87 17.96 10.70
CA CYS A 47 -19.10 16.83 11.62
C CYS A 47 -19.74 15.63 10.94
N ILE A 48 -20.73 15.86 10.07
CA ILE A 48 -21.35 14.79 9.26
C ILE A 48 -20.32 14.15 8.32
N CYS A 49 -19.46 14.95 7.69
CA CYS A 49 -18.42 14.43 6.81
C CYS A 49 -17.37 13.60 7.56
N ILE A 50 -16.98 14.01 8.77
CA ILE A 50 -16.03 13.25 9.60
C ILE A 50 -16.52 11.83 9.86
N TYR A 51 -17.82 11.64 10.13
CA TYR A 51 -18.40 10.30 10.21
C TYR A 51 -18.21 9.48 8.94
N LYS A 52 -18.39 10.11 7.77
CA LYS A 52 -18.22 9.44 6.47
C LYS A 52 -16.75 9.11 6.19
N ILE A 53 -15.83 9.97 6.57
CA ILE A 53 -14.38 9.71 6.49
C ILE A 53 -14.01 8.52 7.38
N VAL A 54 -14.48 8.49 8.64
CA VAL A 54 -14.24 7.38 9.57
C VAL A 54 -14.79 6.07 9.00
N ASP A 55 -16.00 6.08 8.46
CA ASP A 55 -16.64 4.90 7.86
C ASP A 55 -15.86 4.36 6.65
N LEU A 56 -15.44 5.24 5.74
CA LEU A 56 -14.61 4.88 4.58
C LEU A 56 -13.25 4.31 5.00
N ILE A 57 -12.57 4.95 5.96
CA ILE A 57 -11.29 4.47 6.47
C ILE A 57 -11.46 3.08 7.05
N LYS A 58 -12.50 2.84 7.86
CA LYS A 58 -12.77 1.50 8.40
C LYS A 58 -13.01 0.47 7.30
N ASP A 59 -13.78 0.80 6.27
CA ASP A 59 -14.02 -0.11 5.13
C ASP A 59 -12.71 -0.47 4.43
N PHE A 60 -11.84 0.51 4.18
CA PHE A 60 -10.52 0.25 3.62
C PHE A 60 -9.70 -0.70 4.49
N VAL A 61 -9.61 -0.40 5.78
CA VAL A 61 -8.76 -1.16 6.70
C VAL A 61 -9.24 -2.59 6.87
N ASN A 62 -10.56 -2.78 7.06
CA ASN A 62 -11.15 -4.11 7.20
C ASN A 62 -11.01 -4.95 5.92
N ARG A 63 -11.17 -4.36 4.74
CA ARG A 63 -11.03 -5.07 3.47
C ARG A 63 -9.59 -5.25 3.04
N GLY A 64 -8.68 -4.41 3.51
CA GLY A 64 -7.26 -4.49 3.20
C GLY A 64 -6.58 -5.68 3.87
N PHE A 65 -7.12 -6.19 4.99
CA PHE A 65 -6.59 -7.33 5.75
C PHE A 65 -5.09 -7.21 6.10
N VAL A 66 -4.65 -6.00 6.45
CA VAL A 66 -3.23 -5.67 6.69
C VAL A 66 -2.97 -5.06 8.07
N PHE A 67 -3.86 -5.33 9.03
CA PHE A 67 -3.72 -4.88 10.42
C PHE A 67 -4.08 -6.01 11.37
N GLU A 68 -3.55 -5.92 12.59
CA GLU A 68 -3.96 -6.68 13.76
C GLU A 68 -4.58 -5.69 14.78
N GLU A 69 -5.37 -6.18 15.75
CA GLU A 69 -6.02 -5.30 16.75
C GLU A 69 -5.03 -4.48 17.59
N GLU A 70 -3.80 -4.98 17.75
CA GLU A 70 -2.70 -4.27 18.43
C GLU A 70 -2.19 -3.06 17.64
N ASP A 71 -2.33 -3.08 16.30
CA ASP A 71 -1.85 -2.01 15.42
C ASP A 71 -2.88 -0.90 15.22
N PHE A 72 -4.15 -1.28 15.18
CA PHE A 72 -5.23 -0.38 14.81
C PHE A 72 -6.56 -0.89 15.34
N GLN A 73 -7.34 0.02 15.91
CA GLN A 73 -8.64 -0.29 16.51
C GLN A 73 -9.78 0.31 15.66
N PRO A 74 -10.43 -0.48 14.78
CA PRO A 74 -11.54 -0.01 13.96
C PRO A 74 -12.88 0.07 14.72
N THR A 75 -12.90 -0.41 15.98
CA THR A 75 -14.11 -0.49 16.81
C THR A 75 -14.71 0.89 17.07
N VAL A 76 -16.03 1.00 16.88
CA VAL A 76 -16.80 2.26 17.05
C VAL A 76 -17.58 2.32 18.36
N TYR A 77 -17.48 1.31 19.23
CA TYR A 77 -18.03 1.35 20.60
C TYR A 77 -19.50 1.79 20.68
N GLY A 78 -20.34 1.30 19.75
CA GLY A 78 -21.77 1.61 19.71
C GLY A 78 -22.15 2.92 19.02
N TYR A 79 -21.18 3.72 18.56
CA TYR A 79 -21.47 4.90 17.74
C TYR A 79 -22.04 4.50 16.38
N ARG A 80 -23.19 5.08 16.03
CA ARG A 80 -23.85 4.88 14.73
C ARG A 80 -23.30 5.90 13.74
N LEU A 81 -22.56 5.44 12.72
CA LEU A 81 -21.86 6.29 11.74
C LEU A 81 -22.80 6.95 10.69
N LEU A 82 -23.90 7.54 11.14
CA LEU A 82 -24.89 8.28 10.32
C LEU A 82 -25.25 7.60 8.99
N PRO A 83 -25.74 6.34 8.99
CA PRO A 83 -26.11 5.64 7.76
C PRO A 83 -27.27 6.30 7.01
N ASP A 84 -28.03 7.17 7.67
CA ASP A 84 -29.14 7.95 7.14
C ASP A 84 -28.72 9.09 6.20
N VAL A 85 -27.44 9.48 6.19
CA VAL A 85 -26.92 10.52 5.28
C VAL A 85 -26.19 9.85 4.10
N PRO A 86 -26.72 9.94 2.87
CA PRO A 86 -26.02 9.42 1.69
C PRO A 86 -24.72 10.16 1.36
N GLU A 87 -23.79 9.50 0.67
CA GLU A 87 -22.51 10.09 0.23
C GLU A 87 -22.71 11.42 -0.51
N GLN A 88 -23.62 11.44 -1.50
CA GLN A 88 -23.87 12.61 -2.33
C GLN A 88 -24.39 13.79 -1.49
N LYS A 89 -25.21 13.51 -0.47
CA LYS A 89 -25.75 14.53 0.43
C LYS A 89 -24.64 15.15 1.29
N ALA A 90 -23.74 14.33 1.85
CA ALA A 90 -22.62 14.83 2.62
C ALA A 90 -21.69 15.73 1.78
N VAL A 91 -21.39 15.34 0.54
CA VAL A 91 -20.62 16.17 -0.40
C VAL A 91 -21.35 17.48 -0.73
N ALA A 92 -22.66 17.42 -0.99
CA ALA A 92 -23.46 18.59 -1.32
C ALA A 92 -23.48 19.62 -0.17
N MET A 93 -23.67 19.16 1.07
CA MET A 93 -23.66 20.03 2.25
C MET A 93 -22.34 20.79 2.41
N LEU A 94 -21.20 20.12 2.23
CA LEU A 94 -19.88 20.77 2.28
C LEU A 94 -19.68 21.75 1.13
N ARG A 95 -20.14 21.41 -0.07
CA ARG A 95 -20.03 22.29 -1.24
C ARG A 95 -20.86 23.56 -1.07
N GLU A 96 -22.09 23.45 -0.56
CA GLU A 96 -22.93 24.63 -0.28
C GLU A 96 -22.26 25.58 0.72
N VAL A 97 -21.66 25.03 1.78
CA VAL A 97 -20.91 25.82 2.77
C VAL A 97 -19.67 26.46 2.15
N GLU A 98 -18.89 25.70 1.36
CA GLU A 98 -17.70 26.24 0.68
C GLU A 98 -18.09 27.38 -0.27
N ASP A 99 -19.15 27.22 -1.07
CA ASP A 99 -19.62 28.24 -2.00
C ASP A 99 -20.15 29.50 -1.29
N GLU A 100 -20.78 29.33 -0.11
CA GLU A 100 -21.20 30.45 0.74
C GLU A 100 -20.00 31.22 1.29
N LEU A 101 -19.03 30.54 1.90
CA LEU A 101 -17.81 31.18 2.43
C LEU A 101 -17.00 31.80 1.29
N GLY A 102 -16.88 31.12 0.16
CA GLY A 102 -16.19 31.61 -1.04
C GLY A 102 -16.85 32.83 -1.66
N ARG A 103 -18.17 33.01 -1.54
CA ARG A 103 -18.86 34.26 -1.93
C ARG A 103 -18.41 35.44 -1.07
N ARG A 104 -18.28 35.24 0.24
CA ARG A 104 -17.80 36.28 1.18
C ARG A 104 -16.34 36.66 0.92
N LEU A 105 -15.53 35.75 0.42
CA LEU A 105 -14.13 36.01 0.08
C LEU A 105 -13.93 36.72 -1.27
N ARG A 106 -14.97 36.81 -2.11
CA ARG A 106 -14.89 37.50 -3.42
C ARG A 106 -15.06 39.02 -3.32
N SER A 107 -15.56 39.54 -2.21
CA SER A 107 -15.53 40.99 -1.95
C SER A 107 -14.09 41.45 -1.72
N LYS A 108 -13.83 42.74 -1.98
CA LYS A 108 -12.52 43.32 -1.65
C LYS A 108 -12.24 43.13 -0.16
N PRO A 109 -10.99 42.85 0.25
CA PRO A 109 -10.61 42.85 1.65
C PRO A 109 -11.03 44.18 2.27
N PRO A 110 -11.76 44.15 3.40
CA PRO A 110 -12.17 45.37 4.07
C PRO A 110 -10.94 46.14 4.58
N PRO A 111 -10.97 47.48 4.59
CA PRO A 111 -9.86 48.29 5.06
C PRO A 111 -9.78 48.34 6.59
N GLU A 112 -10.87 48.03 7.29
CA GLU A 112 -10.94 48.09 8.75
C GLU A 112 -10.29 46.86 9.40
N PRO A 113 -9.48 47.02 10.47
CA PRO A 113 -8.75 45.91 11.08
C PRO A 113 -9.63 44.76 11.62
N GLU A 114 -10.79 45.09 12.20
CA GLU A 114 -11.72 44.09 12.75
C GLU A 114 -12.36 43.26 11.63
N GLU A 115 -12.91 43.94 10.61
CA GLU A 115 -13.47 43.29 9.42
C GLU A 115 -12.41 42.48 8.66
N LEU A 116 -11.14 42.94 8.65
CA LEU A 116 -10.03 42.21 8.05
C LEU A 116 -9.72 40.92 8.82
N SER A 117 -9.80 40.94 10.14
CA SER A 117 -9.65 39.73 10.95
C SER A 117 -10.79 38.74 10.69
N GLU A 118 -12.04 39.20 10.59
CA GLU A 118 -13.17 38.35 10.22
C GLU A 118 -13.03 37.77 8.81
N PHE A 119 -12.51 38.57 7.87
CA PHE A 119 -12.20 38.12 6.52
C PHE A 119 -11.16 36.99 6.51
N ASP A 120 -10.09 37.13 7.30
CA ASP A 120 -9.06 36.10 7.44
C ASP A 120 -9.57 34.84 8.15
N ASP A 121 -10.45 34.98 9.15
CA ASP A 121 -11.11 33.84 9.80
C ASP A 121 -12.03 33.11 8.81
N CYS A 122 -12.75 33.85 7.96
CA CYS A 122 -13.55 33.28 6.87
C CYS A 122 -12.67 32.53 5.86
N LEU A 123 -11.49 33.07 5.52
CA LEU A 123 -10.51 32.42 4.64
C LEU A 123 -10.00 31.12 5.25
N ALA A 124 -9.63 31.15 6.53
CA ALA A 124 -9.15 30.00 7.28
C ALA A 124 -10.20 28.89 7.37
N LEU A 125 -11.46 29.24 7.66
CA LEU A 125 -12.56 28.29 7.71
C LEU A 125 -12.88 27.71 6.32
N HIS A 126 -12.93 28.54 5.29
CA HIS A 126 -13.15 28.10 3.91
C HIS A 126 -12.11 27.06 3.47
N ALA A 127 -10.83 27.29 3.77
CA ALA A 127 -9.75 26.35 3.46
C ALA A 127 -9.97 24.97 4.08
N ARG A 128 -10.42 24.91 5.34
CA ARG A 128 -10.69 23.68 6.10
C ARG A 128 -11.89 22.90 5.57
N ILE A 129 -12.98 23.60 5.25
CA ILE A 129 -14.17 22.99 4.64
C ILE A 129 -13.82 22.42 3.26
N ARG A 130 -13.12 23.19 2.43
CA ARG A 130 -12.62 22.76 1.12
C ARG A 130 -11.73 21.54 1.23
N PHE A 131 -10.73 21.56 2.12
CA PHE A 131 -9.84 20.42 2.37
C PHE A 131 -10.64 19.17 2.76
N THR A 132 -11.55 19.29 3.73
CA THR A 132 -12.37 18.16 4.21
C THR A 132 -13.20 17.57 3.09
N ARG A 133 -13.81 18.40 2.24
CA ARG A 133 -14.57 17.94 1.06
C ARG A 133 -13.67 17.21 0.07
N LEU A 134 -12.54 17.79 -0.32
CA LEU A 134 -11.62 17.19 -1.28
C LEU A 134 -11.04 15.88 -0.76
N PHE A 135 -10.67 15.82 0.52
CA PHE A 135 -10.14 14.63 1.16
C PHE A 135 -11.19 13.51 1.16
N TYR A 136 -12.42 13.80 1.62
CA TYR A 136 -13.52 12.84 1.59
C TYR A 136 -13.82 12.33 0.18
N GLN A 137 -13.96 13.23 -0.81
CA GLN A 137 -14.22 12.82 -2.19
C GLN A 137 -13.10 11.96 -2.77
N SER A 138 -11.85 12.27 -2.45
CA SER A 138 -10.70 11.45 -2.88
C SER A 138 -10.81 10.02 -2.35
N LEU A 139 -11.13 9.88 -1.05
CA LEU A 139 -11.37 8.57 -0.42
C LEU A 139 -12.59 7.87 -1.03
N SER A 140 -13.71 8.57 -1.26
CA SER A 140 -14.90 7.98 -1.87
C SER A 140 -14.61 7.41 -3.26
N VAL A 141 -13.82 8.10 -4.09
CA VAL A 141 -13.42 7.59 -5.42
C VAL A 141 -12.58 6.33 -5.28
N LEU A 142 -11.62 6.29 -4.34
CA LEU A 142 -10.80 5.11 -4.06
C LEU A 142 -11.62 3.90 -3.58
N ASN A 143 -12.77 4.12 -2.95
CA ASN A 143 -13.61 3.02 -2.46
C ASN A 143 -14.52 2.39 -3.53
N LYS A 144 -14.73 3.06 -4.67
CA LYS A 144 -15.63 2.57 -5.73
C LYS A 144 -15.04 1.33 -6.41
N ARG A 145 -15.73 0.20 -6.24
CA ARG A 145 -15.29 -1.15 -6.67
C ARG A 145 -15.26 -1.36 -8.18
N GLU A 146 -16.10 -0.67 -8.93
CA GLU A 146 -16.44 -1.05 -10.31
C GLU A 146 -15.60 -0.37 -11.41
N ASN A 147 -14.79 0.64 -11.10
CA ASN A 147 -14.12 1.48 -12.11
C ASN A 147 -12.66 1.83 -11.76
N GLN A 148 -11.87 0.83 -11.33
CA GLN A 148 -10.48 1.02 -10.88
C GLN A 148 -9.53 1.65 -11.93
N GLY A 149 -9.87 1.59 -13.23
CA GLY A 149 -9.08 2.23 -14.30
C GLY A 149 -9.56 3.64 -14.74
N GLY A 150 -10.88 3.89 -14.76
CA GLY A 150 -11.45 5.11 -15.34
C GLY A 150 -11.44 6.33 -14.43
N ASN A 151 -11.66 6.12 -13.12
CA ASN A 151 -11.83 7.22 -12.16
C ASN A 151 -10.55 7.58 -11.40
N LEU A 152 -9.46 6.85 -11.60
CA LEU A 152 -8.21 7.09 -10.86
C LEU A 152 -7.49 8.37 -11.30
N GLY A 153 -7.66 8.77 -12.57
CA GLY A 153 -7.18 10.08 -13.05
C GLY A 153 -7.89 11.25 -12.36
N GLU A 154 -9.19 11.12 -12.07
CA GLU A 154 -9.92 12.09 -11.26
C GLU A 154 -9.43 12.09 -9.81
N CYS A 155 -9.23 10.90 -9.21
CA CYS A 155 -8.69 10.77 -7.87
C CYS A 155 -7.32 11.46 -7.71
N GLN A 156 -6.40 11.25 -8.66
CA GLN A 156 -5.09 11.91 -8.62
C GLN A 156 -5.17 13.45 -8.69
N LYS A 157 -6.13 13.98 -9.45
CA LYS A 157 -6.41 15.43 -9.49
C LYS A 157 -6.94 15.91 -8.14
N LEU A 158 -7.94 15.21 -7.57
CA LEU A 158 -8.50 15.54 -6.26
C LEU A 158 -7.44 15.52 -5.16
N LEU A 159 -6.61 14.48 -5.12
CA LEU A 159 -5.50 14.37 -4.15
C LEU A 159 -4.48 15.50 -4.33
N THR A 160 -4.18 15.90 -5.57
CA THR A 160 -3.27 17.02 -5.84
C THR A 160 -3.83 18.35 -5.33
N THR A 161 -5.10 18.65 -5.63
CA THR A 161 -5.77 19.85 -5.11
C THR A 161 -5.97 19.80 -3.60
N CYS A 162 -6.09 18.61 -3.01
CA CYS A 162 -6.16 18.43 -1.57
C CYS A 162 -4.82 18.78 -0.90
N ALA A 163 -3.69 18.33 -1.45
CA ALA A 163 -2.35 18.67 -0.97
C ALA A 163 -2.07 20.19 -1.08
N GLU A 164 -2.49 20.83 -2.18
CA GLU A 164 -2.34 22.28 -2.38
C GLU A 164 -3.06 23.12 -1.32
N ALA A 165 -4.07 22.57 -0.63
CA ALA A 165 -4.79 23.28 0.44
C ALA A 165 -4.00 23.30 1.76
N ILE A 166 -3.12 22.32 2.02
CA ILE A 166 -2.44 22.14 3.31
C ILE A 166 -1.59 23.36 3.72
N PRO A 167 -0.77 23.98 2.84
CA PRO A 167 0.01 25.15 3.22
C PRO A 167 -0.83 26.29 3.80
N LEU A 168 -2.05 26.50 3.29
CA LEU A 168 -2.97 27.50 3.80
C LEU A 168 -3.56 27.11 5.17
N LEU A 169 -3.84 25.82 5.39
CA LEU A 169 -4.27 25.32 6.70
C LEU A 169 -3.20 25.60 7.77
N SER A 170 -1.94 25.26 7.46
CA SER A 170 -0.80 25.50 8.35
C SER A 170 -0.57 26.99 8.60
N LYS A 171 -0.67 27.82 7.57
CA LYS A 171 -0.48 29.28 7.70
C LYS A 171 -1.56 29.94 8.58
N THR A 172 -2.75 29.35 8.66
CA THR A 172 -3.90 29.93 9.38
C THR A 172 -4.28 29.09 10.60
N VAL A 173 -3.36 28.32 11.17
CA VAL A 173 -3.61 27.44 12.32
C VAL A 173 -3.85 28.23 13.62
N ASP A 174 -3.20 29.40 13.72
CA ASP A 174 -3.27 30.37 14.82
C ASP A 174 -4.59 31.14 14.89
N ARG A 175 -5.35 31.17 13.79
CA ARG A 175 -6.73 31.69 13.76
C ARG A 175 -7.72 30.85 14.56
N GLY A 176 -7.33 29.63 14.96
CA GLY A 176 -8.14 28.80 15.86
C GLY A 176 -8.04 29.31 17.30
N ALA A 177 -9.18 29.30 18.01
CA ALA A 177 -9.20 29.58 19.44
C ALA A 177 -8.12 28.74 20.18
N PRO A 178 -7.39 29.33 21.14
CA PRO A 178 -6.39 28.61 21.90
C PRO A 178 -7.05 27.51 22.74
N PRO A 179 -6.37 26.37 22.94
CA PRO A 179 -6.85 25.35 23.87
C PRO A 179 -6.81 25.89 25.30
N ILE A 180 -7.68 25.35 26.15
CA ILE A 180 -7.74 25.64 27.59
C ILE A 180 -6.70 24.74 28.27
N GLU A 181 -5.80 25.31 29.06
CA GLU A 181 -4.90 24.53 29.91
C GLU A 181 -5.73 23.78 30.95
N SER A 182 -5.52 22.47 31.05
CA SER A 182 -6.12 21.65 32.10
C SER A 182 -5.05 21.35 33.16
N ASP A 183 -5.44 21.38 34.43
CA ASP A 183 -4.57 21.02 35.57
C ASP A 183 -4.19 19.52 35.58
N ASP A 184 -4.82 18.73 34.70
CA ASP A 184 -4.69 17.27 34.63
C ASP A 184 -3.61 16.80 33.63
N SER A 185 -3.25 15.52 33.74
CA SER A 185 -2.33 14.77 32.87
C SER A 185 -2.74 14.69 31.37
N HIS A 186 -3.81 15.36 30.96
CA HIS A 186 -4.36 15.36 29.60
C HIS A 186 -3.82 16.49 28.71
N GLY A 187 -3.13 17.48 29.28
CA GLY A 187 -2.59 18.61 28.54
C GLY A 187 -3.67 19.60 28.06
N PRO A 188 -3.38 20.44 27.06
CA PRO A 188 -4.31 21.46 26.57
C PRO A 188 -5.53 20.85 25.87
N ILE A 189 -6.74 21.28 26.26
CA ILE A 189 -8.01 20.77 25.74
C ILE A 189 -8.67 21.83 24.86
N ALA A 190 -9.01 21.47 23.62
CA ALA A 190 -9.72 22.37 22.72
C ALA A 190 -11.20 22.52 23.11
N ILE A 191 -11.78 23.68 22.77
CA ILE A 191 -13.21 23.94 23.00
C ILE A 191 -14.11 22.85 22.40
N GLY A 192 -15.04 22.32 23.20
CA GLY A 192 -15.98 21.28 22.78
C GLY A 192 -15.41 19.86 22.75
N PHE A 193 -14.24 19.63 23.33
CA PHE A 193 -13.64 18.31 23.51
C PHE A 193 -13.63 17.92 24.99
N ASP A 194 -13.93 16.65 25.27
CA ASP A 194 -13.80 16.05 26.59
C ASP A 194 -13.07 14.70 26.46
N PRO A 195 -11.79 14.61 26.91
CA PRO A 195 -11.01 13.38 26.85
C PRO A 195 -11.60 12.19 27.62
N LEU A 196 -12.46 12.45 28.61
CA LEU A 196 -13.00 11.44 29.51
C LEU A 196 -14.45 11.06 29.21
N VAL A 197 -15.10 11.71 28.24
CA VAL A 197 -16.52 11.49 27.90
C VAL A 197 -16.87 10.01 27.66
N ASN A 198 -15.92 9.24 27.13
CA ASN A 198 -16.10 7.83 26.78
C ASN A 198 -15.37 6.87 27.73
N GLN A 199 -14.90 7.31 28.89
CA GLN A 199 -14.09 6.47 29.79
C GLN A 199 -14.80 5.17 30.19
N ARG A 200 -16.13 5.17 30.27
CA ARG A 200 -16.95 3.99 30.59
C ARG A 200 -17.06 2.96 29.45
N LEU A 201 -16.70 3.33 28.21
CA LEU A 201 -16.70 2.43 27.06
C LEU A 201 -15.37 1.67 26.92
N LEU A 202 -14.35 2.08 27.67
CA LEU A 202 -13.04 1.45 27.65
C LEU A 202 -13.04 0.19 28.52
N PRO A 203 -12.25 -0.84 28.15
CA PRO A 203 -12.07 -2.01 28.99
C PRO A 203 -11.47 -1.62 30.35
N PRO A 204 -11.73 -2.39 31.41
CA PRO A 204 -11.17 -2.14 32.74
C PRO A 204 -9.67 -2.47 32.76
N THR A 205 -8.86 -1.54 32.25
CA THR A 205 -7.40 -1.58 32.29
C THR A 205 -6.87 -0.32 32.95
N PHE A 206 -5.58 -0.30 33.31
CA PHE A 206 -4.95 0.94 33.78
C PHE A 206 -5.20 2.10 32.81
N PRO A 207 -5.58 3.30 33.30
CA PRO A 207 -5.80 4.45 32.44
C PRO A 207 -4.54 4.75 31.63
N ARG A 208 -4.62 4.59 30.32
CA ARG A 208 -3.60 5.07 29.38
C ARG A 208 -4.10 6.37 28.77
N TYR A 209 -3.41 7.45 29.04
CA TYR A 209 -3.72 8.75 28.47
C TYR A 209 -3.31 8.78 27.01
N THR A 210 -4.29 9.00 26.13
CA THR A 210 -4.04 9.15 24.69
C THR A 210 -3.47 10.53 24.43
N ARG A 211 -2.24 10.57 23.89
CA ARG A 211 -1.62 11.83 23.48
C ARG A 211 -2.12 12.21 22.10
N ILE A 212 -3.01 13.19 22.03
CA ILE A 212 -3.48 13.75 20.77
C ILE A 212 -2.34 14.52 20.11
N LYS A 213 -2.17 14.33 18.80
CA LYS A 213 -1.21 15.09 17.98
C LYS A 213 -1.48 16.59 18.03
N THR A 214 -0.45 17.41 17.82
CA THR A 214 -0.68 18.84 17.60
C THR A 214 -1.37 19.08 16.25
N ARG A 215 -1.94 20.28 16.06
CA ARG A 215 -2.60 20.67 14.80
C ARG A 215 -1.61 20.63 13.64
N GLU A 216 -0.37 21.06 13.87
CA GLU A 216 0.73 21.09 12.90
C GLU A 216 1.25 19.68 12.56
N GLU A 217 1.36 18.80 13.55
CA GLU A 217 1.67 17.39 13.34
C GLU A 217 0.60 16.71 12.49
N ALA A 218 -0.68 17.02 12.74
CA ALA A 218 -1.79 16.48 11.97
C ALA A 218 -1.74 16.90 10.50
N TYR A 219 -1.45 18.17 10.20
CA TYR A 219 -1.32 18.64 8.83
C TYR A 219 -0.14 18.01 8.09
N ARG A 220 1.02 17.86 8.75
CA ARG A 220 2.17 17.14 8.16
C ARG A 220 1.82 15.69 7.85
N TYR A 221 1.18 15.01 8.80
CA TYR A 221 0.74 13.63 8.59
C TYR A 221 -0.25 13.49 7.42
N LEU A 222 -1.20 14.42 7.31
CA LEU A 222 -2.20 14.41 6.23
C LEU A 222 -1.54 14.68 4.86
N ASP A 223 -0.54 15.56 4.79
CA ASP A 223 0.23 15.80 3.56
C ASP A 223 0.97 14.53 3.11
N ASP A 224 1.69 13.90 4.05
CA ASP A 224 2.38 12.64 3.81
C ASP A 224 1.42 11.52 3.40
N LEU A 225 0.23 11.47 4.01
CA LEU A 225 -0.82 10.52 3.64
C LEU A 225 -1.29 10.74 2.21
N ILE A 226 -1.56 11.97 1.81
CA ILE A 226 -1.98 12.30 0.45
C ILE A 226 -0.88 11.92 -0.56
N ALA A 227 0.39 12.19 -0.25
CA ALA A 227 1.52 11.78 -1.07
C ALA A 227 1.58 10.25 -1.24
N ARG A 228 1.43 9.49 -0.15
CA ARG A 228 1.38 8.02 -0.18
C ARG A 228 0.17 7.49 -0.95
N LEU A 229 -1.01 8.09 -0.84
CA LEU A 229 -2.19 7.71 -1.62
C LEU A 229 -1.97 7.96 -3.13
N LYS A 230 -1.33 9.07 -3.50
CA LYS A 230 -0.93 9.34 -4.90
C LYS A 230 0.06 8.29 -5.40
N GLN A 231 0.99 7.84 -4.56
CA GLN A 231 1.88 6.74 -4.90
C GLN A 231 1.09 5.44 -5.06
N ALA A 232 0.20 5.10 -4.13
CA ALA A 232 -0.62 3.88 -4.18
C ALA A 232 -1.43 3.79 -5.48
N CYS A 233 -1.97 4.92 -5.96
CA CYS A 233 -2.69 4.99 -7.23
C CYS A 233 -1.85 4.56 -8.44
N LYS A 234 -0.52 4.53 -8.37
CA LYS A 234 0.33 4.09 -9.49
C LYS A 234 0.34 2.56 -9.65
N ILE A 235 -0.15 1.79 -8.66
CA ILE A 235 -0.11 0.33 -8.69
C ILE A 235 -0.93 -0.27 -9.84
N VAL A 236 -1.98 0.45 -10.29
CA VAL A 236 -2.81 0.01 -11.42
C VAL A 236 -2.06 0.03 -12.76
N ASN A 237 -0.93 0.74 -12.83
CA ASN A 237 -0.07 0.79 -14.02
C ASN A 237 0.95 -0.35 -14.04
N CYS A 238 1.06 -1.13 -12.96
CA CYS A 238 1.93 -2.29 -12.92
C CYS A 238 1.34 -3.42 -13.78
N THR A 239 2.05 -3.77 -14.85
CA THR A 239 1.61 -4.82 -15.80
C THR A 239 2.13 -6.21 -15.43
N SER A 240 3.10 -6.31 -14.52
CA SER A 240 3.66 -7.57 -14.07
C SER A 240 3.61 -7.71 -12.55
N PHE A 241 3.46 -8.95 -12.07
CA PHE A 241 3.49 -9.27 -10.65
C PHE A 241 4.76 -8.75 -9.96
N HIS A 242 5.94 -8.93 -10.57
CA HIS A 242 7.20 -8.48 -9.99
C HIS A 242 7.26 -6.96 -9.85
N SER A 243 6.79 -6.21 -10.86
CA SER A 243 6.74 -4.75 -10.78
C SER A 243 5.79 -4.26 -9.67
N ALA A 244 4.68 -4.95 -9.47
CA ALA A 244 3.76 -4.65 -8.38
C ALA A 244 4.38 -4.96 -7.02
N LEU A 245 4.99 -6.16 -6.86
CA LEU A 245 5.68 -6.57 -5.64
C LEU A 245 6.79 -5.58 -5.24
N ASP A 246 7.60 -5.14 -6.20
CA ASP A 246 8.66 -4.16 -5.93
C ASP A 246 8.08 -2.82 -5.44
N MET A 247 6.95 -2.39 -6.02
CA MET A 247 6.25 -1.20 -5.58
C MET A 247 5.66 -1.36 -4.16
N PHE A 248 5.13 -2.55 -3.82
CA PHE A 248 4.65 -2.87 -2.48
C PHE A 248 5.77 -2.86 -1.45
N ILE A 249 6.92 -3.45 -1.77
CA ILE A 249 8.10 -3.45 -0.90
C ILE A 249 8.63 -2.03 -0.70
N GLU A 250 8.70 -1.22 -1.76
CA GLU A 250 9.15 0.17 -1.66
C GLU A 250 8.19 1.02 -0.83
N MET A 251 6.87 0.84 -1.00
CA MET A 251 5.90 1.52 -0.15
C MET A 251 6.04 1.06 1.30
N SER A 252 6.18 -0.24 1.57
CA SER A 252 6.39 -0.78 2.93
C SER A 252 7.62 -0.17 3.61
N ARG A 253 8.70 0.05 2.86
CA ARG A 253 9.93 0.65 3.39
C ARG A 253 9.74 2.08 3.91
N SER A 254 8.79 2.81 3.33
CA SER A 254 8.45 4.17 3.76
C SER A 254 7.65 4.25 5.07
N ASN A 255 7.42 3.12 5.75
CA ASN A 255 6.57 2.99 6.94
C ASN A 255 5.20 3.68 6.75
N PRO A 256 4.45 3.23 5.72
CA PRO A 256 3.21 3.88 5.31
C PRO A 256 2.14 3.66 6.37
N CYS A 257 1.23 4.63 6.53
CA CYS A 257 0.15 4.44 7.48
C CYS A 257 -0.88 3.41 7.00
N ILE A 258 -1.75 3.00 7.94
CA ILE A 258 -2.77 1.98 7.74
C ILE A 258 -3.72 2.26 6.57
N VAL A 259 -4.05 3.52 6.31
CA VAL A 259 -4.92 3.88 5.18
C VAL A 259 -4.22 3.63 3.85
N SER A 260 -3.00 4.15 3.68
CA SER A 260 -2.24 3.99 2.43
C SER A 260 -1.94 2.53 2.11
N ARG A 261 -1.52 1.73 3.10
CA ARG A 261 -1.24 0.30 2.91
C ARG A 261 -2.51 -0.48 2.53
N SER A 262 -3.64 -0.19 3.17
CA SER A 262 -4.92 -0.84 2.86
C SER A 262 -5.44 -0.46 1.47
N VAL A 263 -5.39 0.82 1.11
CA VAL A 263 -5.80 1.28 -0.23
C VAL A 263 -4.94 0.62 -1.31
N MET A 264 -3.62 0.51 -1.11
CA MET A 264 -2.74 -0.13 -2.08
C MET A 264 -3.11 -1.60 -2.30
N GLN A 265 -3.42 -2.37 -1.25
CA GLN A 265 -3.90 -3.74 -1.37
C GLN A 265 -5.20 -3.82 -2.21
N LEU A 266 -6.15 -2.93 -1.93
CA LEU A 266 -7.45 -2.92 -2.60
C LEU A 266 -7.39 -2.52 -4.07
N LEU A 267 -6.43 -1.67 -4.44
CA LEU A 267 -6.19 -1.26 -5.82
C LEU A 267 -5.50 -2.35 -6.66
N TYR A 268 -4.73 -3.25 -6.04
CA TYR A 268 -4.04 -4.33 -6.74
C TYR A 268 -4.84 -5.63 -6.80
N THR A 269 -5.60 -5.96 -5.75
CA THR A 269 -6.19 -7.29 -5.57
C THR A 269 -7.19 -7.62 -6.70
N PRO A 270 -6.92 -8.66 -7.53
CA PRO A 270 -7.84 -9.09 -8.57
C PRO A 270 -9.14 -9.66 -7.97
N GLN A 271 -10.27 -9.37 -8.60
CA GLN A 271 -11.60 -9.72 -8.06
C GLN A 271 -11.95 -11.22 -8.11
N SER A 272 -11.14 -12.06 -8.79
CA SER A 272 -11.39 -13.51 -8.91
C SER A 272 -10.13 -14.37 -8.91
N ASN A 273 -10.24 -15.60 -8.41
CA ASN A 273 -9.13 -16.57 -8.45
C ASN A 273 -8.63 -16.83 -9.88
N LYS A 274 -9.53 -16.91 -10.87
CA LYS A 274 -9.15 -17.09 -12.29
C LYS A 274 -8.25 -15.96 -12.79
N SER A 275 -8.55 -14.71 -12.41
CA SER A 275 -7.68 -13.58 -12.76
C SER A 275 -6.32 -13.62 -12.07
N GLN A 276 -6.23 -14.19 -10.86
CA GLN A 276 -4.95 -14.33 -10.14
C GLN A 276 -4.06 -15.41 -10.77
N VAL A 277 -4.62 -16.57 -11.11
CA VAL A 277 -3.91 -17.62 -11.85
C VAL A 277 -3.36 -17.08 -13.17
N GLU A 278 -4.16 -16.27 -13.86
CA GLU A 278 -3.78 -15.72 -15.17
C GLU A 278 -2.67 -14.67 -15.04
N ALA A 279 -2.70 -13.86 -13.98
CA ALA A 279 -1.63 -12.94 -13.64
C ALA A 279 -0.32 -13.67 -13.32
N LEU A 280 -0.39 -14.78 -12.57
CA LEU A 280 0.79 -15.61 -12.27
C LEU A 280 1.32 -16.34 -13.51
N ARG A 281 0.42 -16.83 -14.38
CA ARG A 281 0.80 -17.41 -15.67
C ARG A 281 1.57 -16.40 -16.52
N GLU A 282 1.09 -15.17 -16.58
CA GLU A 282 1.78 -14.10 -17.32
C GLU A 282 3.09 -13.69 -16.64
N ALA A 283 3.15 -13.68 -15.30
CA ALA A 283 4.38 -13.44 -14.56
C ALA A 283 5.45 -14.48 -14.88
N ALA A 284 5.12 -15.77 -14.86
CA ALA A 284 6.03 -16.86 -15.24
C ALA A 284 6.45 -16.74 -16.72
N ARG A 285 5.51 -16.43 -17.61
CA ARG A 285 5.77 -16.23 -19.05
C ARG A 285 6.76 -15.08 -19.27
N THR A 286 6.52 -13.93 -18.65
CA THR A 286 7.41 -12.76 -18.75
C THR A 286 8.77 -13.03 -18.12
N PHE A 287 8.81 -13.79 -17.01
CA PHE A 287 10.04 -14.01 -16.25
C PHE A 287 11.02 -14.97 -16.95
N ILE A 288 10.53 -16.12 -17.41
CA ILE A 288 11.40 -17.19 -17.93
C ILE A 288 10.90 -17.84 -19.23
N CYS A 289 9.72 -17.45 -19.70
CA CYS A 289 9.08 -17.98 -20.92
C CYS A 289 9.13 -19.52 -21.01
N PRO A 290 8.55 -20.24 -20.02
CA PRO A 290 8.61 -21.70 -19.98
C PRO A 290 7.96 -22.29 -21.24
N PRO A 291 8.53 -23.34 -21.86
CA PRO A 291 7.97 -23.93 -23.07
C PRO A 291 6.50 -24.38 -22.92
N ALA A 292 6.05 -24.78 -21.73
CA ALA A 292 4.65 -25.14 -21.49
C ALA A 292 3.67 -23.97 -21.66
N LEU A 293 4.14 -22.72 -21.58
CA LEU A 293 3.33 -21.51 -21.76
C LEU A 293 3.52 -20.84 -23.13
N SER A 294 4.32 -21.45 -24.01
CA SER A 294 4.70 -20.92 -25.31
C SER A 294 3.81 -21.46 -26.44
N HIS A 295 3.23 -20.57 -27.25
CA HIS A 295 2.42 -20.93 -28.41
C HIS A 295 3.14 -21.77 -29.47
N LYS A 296 4.47 -21.79 -29.45
CA LYS A 296 5.31 -22.54 -30.40
C LYS A 296 5.69 -23.93 -29.88
N SER A 297 5.24 -24.31 -28.69
CA SER A 297 5.51 -25.60 -28.06
C SER A 297 4.30 -26.51 -28.16
N THR A 298 4.54 -27.79 -28.42
CA THR A 298 3.49 -28.83 -28.40
C THR A 298 2.89 -29.03 -27.01
N LEU A 299 3.63 -28.68 -25.96
CA LEU A 299 3.18 -28.78 -24.57
C LEU A 299 1.95 -27.91 -24.28
N LEU A 300 1.83 -26.73 -24.91
CA LEU A 300 0.71 -25.81 -24.62
C LEU A 300 -0.65 -26.44 -24.98
N ASN A 301 -0.68 -27.27 -26.03
CA ASN A 301 -1.89 -27.95 -26.49
C ASN A 301 -2.04 -29.37 -25.92
N ASN A 302 -1.07 -29.84 -25.13
CA ASN A 302 -1.16 -31.15 -24.50
C ASN A 302 -2.07 -31.08 -23.26
N PRO A 303 -3.14 -31.90 -23.18
CA PRO A 303 -4.12 -31.81 -22.10
C PRO A 303 -3.53 -32.09 -20.72
N GLN A 304 -2.63 -33.09 -20.60
CA GLN A 304 -1.99 -33.45 -19.34
C GLN A 304 -1.01 -32.35 -18.88
N ALA A 305 -0.24 -31.78 -19.81
CA ALA A 305 0.66 -30.67 -19.50
C ALA A 305 -0.11 -29.45 -19.01
N LYS A 306 -1.23 -29.13 -19.66
CA LYS A 306 -2.09 -28.01 -19.29
C LYS A 306 -2.70 -28.21 -17.91
N GLU A 307 -3.28 -29.37 -17.64
CA GLU A 307 -3.88 -29.70 -16.33
C GLU A 307 -2.85 -29.59 -15.21
N TYR A 308 -1.65 -30.11 -15.41
CA TYR A 308 -0.59 -30.08 -14.40
C TYR A 308 -0.07 -28.66 -14.14
N VAL A 309 0.11 -27.85 -15.19
CA VAL A 309 0.50 -26.44 -15.05
C VAL A 309 -0.61 -25.62 -14.39
N ASP A 310 -1.87 -25.85 -14.76
CA ASP A 310 -3.00 -25.13 -14.17
C ASP A 310 -3.17 -25.48 -12.68
N SER A 311 -3.01 -26.75 -12.31
CA SER A 311 -3.02 -27.18 -10.90
C SER A 311 -1.90 -26.50 -10.10
N PHE A 312 -0.67 -26.52 -10.62
CA PHE A 312 0.47 -25.88 -9.97
C PHE A 312 0.26 -24.37 -9.80
N LEU A 313 -0.19 -23.67 -10.85
CA LEU A 313 -0.43 -22.22 -10.77
C LEU A 313 -1.58 -21.89 -9.80
N ASN A 314 -2.59 -22.75 -9.66
CA ASN A 314 -3.62 -22.60 -8.63
C ASN A 314 -3.03 -22.69 -7.22
N HIS A 315 -2.12 -23.63 -6.96
CA HIS A 315 -1.43 -23.73 -5.67
C HIS A 315 -0.55 -22.51 -5.38
N CYS A 316 0.02 -21.86 -6.41
CA CYS A 316 0.80 -20.63 -6.25
C CYS A 316 -0.04 -19.40 -5.86
N VAL A 317 -1.37 -19.38 -6.10
CA VAL A 317 -2.20 -18.19 -5.88
C VAL A 317 -2.11 -17.68 -4.44
N MET A 318 -2.26 -18.58 -3.47
CA MET A 318 -2.28 -18.19 -2.06
C MET A 318 -0.90 -17.70 -1.57
N PRO A 319 0.21 -18.44 -1.74
CA PRO A 319 1.53 -17.97 -1.28
C PRO A 319 1.99 -16.67 -1.95
N PHE A 320 1.75 -16.51 -3.26
CA PHE A 320 2.08 -15.26 -3.96
C PHE A 320 1.18 -14.10 -3.54
N GLY A 321 -0.11 -14.36 -3.25
CA GLY A 321 -1.02 -13.38 -2.67
C GLY A 321 -0.57 -12.93 -1.27
N ASN A 322 -0.21 -13.90 -0.41
CA ASN A 322 0.31 -13.65 0.93
C ASN A 322 1.61 -12.83 0.89
N LEU A 323 2.47 -13.04 -0.11
CA LEU A 323 3.69 -12.24 -0.30
C LEU A 323 3.40 -10.76 -0.60
N ILE A 324 2.34 -10.46 -1.35
CA ILE A 324 1.89 -9.07 -1.59
C ILE A 324 1.24 -8.50 -0.32
N GLN A 325 0.38 -9.28 0.34
CA GLN A 325 -0.31 -8.87 1.56
C GLN A 325 0.68 -8.57 2.70
N LEU A 326 1.75 -9.36 2.80
CA LEU A 326 2.85 -9.18 3.75
C LEU A 326 3.32 -7.73 3.82
N CYS A 327 3.54 -7.10 2.67
CA CYS A 327 4.07 -5.74 2.56
C CYS A 327 3.14 -4.67 3.17
N GLY A 328 1.89 -5.03 3.47
CA GLY A 328 0.96 -4.14 4.17
C GLY A 328 1.01 -4.26 5.69
N HIS A 329 1.61 -5.30 6.28
CA HIS A 329 1.66 -5.44 7.75
C HIS A 329 2.72 -4.54 8.39
N ASN A 330 2.69 -4.39 9.72
CA ASN A 330 3.78 -3.72 10.44
C ASN A 330 5.06 -4.58 10.39
N ARG A 331 6.22 -4.01 10.75
CA ARG A 331 7.52 -4.69 10.61
C ARG A 331 7.68 -5.97 11.43
N ALA A 332 7.18 -5.98 12.66
CA ALA A 332 7.20 -7.19 13.51
C ALA A 332 6.35 -8.30 12.90
N ARG A 333 5.12 -7.98 12.48
CA ARG A 333 4.21 -8.95 11.84
C ARG A 333 4.69 -9.41 10.47
N GLN A 334 5.41 -8.55 9.75
CA GLN A 334 6.09 -8.96 8.52
C GLN A 334 7.13 -10.05 8.82
N ARG A 335 7.95 -9.89 9.86
CA ARG A 335 8.93 -10.91 10.25
C ARG A 335 8.26 -12.24 10.61
N ASP A 336 7.20 -12.22 11.42
CA ASP A 336 6.45 -13.43 11.79
C ASP A 336 5.92 -14.16 10.54
N LYS A 337 5.24 -13.43 9.64
CA LYS A 337 4.63 -14.00 8.43
C LYS A 337 5.66 -14.46 7.40
N LEU A 338 6.84 -13.83 7.34
CA LEU A 338 7.95 -14.30 6.50
C LEU A 338 8.39 -15.72 6.87
N ALA A 339 8.35 -16.10 8.15
CA ALA A 339 8.68 -17.47 8.57
C ALA A 339 7.73 -18.50 7.94
N HIS A 340 6.42 -18.23 7.96
CA HIS A 340 5.42 -19.10 7.32
C HIS A 340 5.57 -19.14 5.79
N LEU A 341 5.82 -17.99 5.17
CA LEU A 341 6.05 -17.92 3.73
C LEU A 341 7.28 -18.73 3.27
N LEU A 342 8.31 -18.87 4.11
CA LEU A 342 9.46 -19.72 3.80
C LEU A 342 9.05 -21.19 3.64
N GLU A 343 8.20 -21.70 4.52
CA GLU A 343 7.70 -23.09 4.46
C GLU A 343 6.77 -23.30 3.26
N GLU A 344 5.87 -22.35 3.00
CA GLU A 344 4.97 -22.38 1.85
C GLU A 344 5.75 -22.39 0.52
N PHE A 345 6.72 -21.47 0.36
CA PHE A 345 7.52 -21.39 -0.86
C PHE A 345 8.52 -22.55 -1.01
N ALA A 346 9.02 -23.14 0.08
CA ALA A 346 9.81 -24.37 0.01
C ALA A 346 8.98 -25.54 -0.55
N THR A 347 7.72 -25.67 -0.12
CA THR A 347 6.79 -26.68 -0.65
C THR A 347 6.50 -26.43 -2.14
N LEU A 348 6.28 -25.17 -2.52
CA LEU A 348 6.10 -24.80 -3.93
C LEU A 348 7.35 -25.05 -4.78
N GLN A 349 8.55 -24.90 -4.22
CA GLN A 349 9.80 -25.18 -4.92
C GLN A 349 9.90 -26.66 -5.30
N ASP A 350 9.63 -27.56 -4.35
CA ASP A 350 9.61 -29.01 -4.61
C ASP A 350 8.56 -29.39 -5.65
N GLU A 351 7.37 -28.76 -5.60
CA GLU A 351 6.32 -28.97 -6.60
C GLU A 351 6.74 -28.47 -7.99
N ALA A 352 7.34 -27.28 -8.07
CA ALA A 352 7.81 -26.69 -9.32
C ALA A 352 8.86 -27.58 -10.01
N GLU A 353 9.77 -28.19 -9.24
CA GLU A 353 10.77 -29.13 -9.76
C GLU A 353 10.12 -30.41 -10.30
N ARG A 354 9.12 -30.96 -9.60
CA ARG A 354 8.33 -32.11 -10.11
C ARG A 354 7.59 -31.76 -11.40
N VAL A 355 7.02 -30.57 -11.49
CA VAL A 355 6.35 -30.05 -12.70
C VAL A 355 7.34 -29.94 -13.86
N ASP A 356 8.51 -29.35 -13.64
CA ASP A 356 9.55 -29.24 -14.66
C ASP A 356 10.03 -30.61 -15.17
N VAL A 357 10.27 -31.58 -14.27
CA VAL A 357 10.67 -32.95 -14.66
C VAL A 357 9.60 -33.63 -15.49
N PHE A 358 8.33 -33.53 -15.08
CA PHE A 358 7.20 -34.11 -15.82
C PHE A 358 7.08 -33.51 -17.22
N LEU A 359 7.09 -32.17 -17.33
CA LEU A 359 6.98 -31.46 -18.60
C LEU A 359 8.17 -31.72 -19.52
N HIS A 360 9.38 -31.85 -18.95
CA HIS A 360 10.56 -32.21 -19.71
C HIS A 360 10.40 -33.60 -20.35
N ASN A 361 9.97 -34.60 -19.58
CA ASN A 361 9.74 -35.96 -20.07
C ASN A 361 8.65 -36.03 -21.14
N LEU A 362 7.58 -35.24 -21.02
CA LEU A 362 6.57 -35.11 -22.07
C LEU A 362 7.13 -34.44 -23.33
N SER A 363 7.95 -33.40 -23.16
CA SER A 363 8.54 -32.66 -24.28
C SER A 363 9.49 -33.52 -25.11
N LEU A 364 10.30 -34.37 -24.47
CA LEU A 364 11.21 -35.30 -25.14
C LEU A 364 10.50 -36.31 -26.04
N LYS A 365 9.22 -36.61 -25.77
CA LYS A 365 8.39 -37.51 -26.59
C LYS A 365 7.72 -36.81 -27.77
N SER A 366 7.87 -35.49 -27.90
CA SER A 366 7.24 -34.72 -28.98
C SER A 366 8.12 -34.64 -30.23
N GLU A 367 7.50 -34.37 -31.39
CA GLU A 367 8.20 -34.27 -32.68
C GLU A 367 9.24 -33.12 -32.72
N SER A 368 9.07 -32.11 -31.87
CA SER A 368 9.98 -30.97 -31.75
C SER A 368 10.31 -30.75 -30.26
N PRO A 369 11.20 -31.58 -29.69
CA PRO A 369 11.49 -31.55 -28.26
C PRO A 369 12.12 -30.21 -27.86
N ARG A 370 11.62 -29.64 -26.77
CA ARG A 370 12.15 -28.42 -26.13
C ARG A 370 12.48 -28.70 -24.66
N PRO A 371 13.70 -28.43 -24.18
CA PRO A 371 14.03 -28.64 -22.78
C PRO A 371 13.15 -27.76 -21.88
N HIS A 372 12.61 -28.35 -20.81
CA HIS A 372 11.74 -27.70 -19.83
C HIS A 372 12.27 -27.91 -18.39
N LEU A 373 13.57 -28.16 -18.24
CA LEU A 373 14.15 -28.35 -16.91
C LEU A 373 14.38 -27.00 -16.24
N ALA A 374 14.08 -26.92 -14.94
CA ALA A 374 14.33 -25.76 -14.08
C ALA A 374 13.67 -24.45 -14.57
N CYS A 375 12.56 -24.51 -15.31
CA CYS A 375 11.81 -23.31 -15.68
C CYS A 375 10.98 -22.81 -14.49
N PHE A 376 9.98 -23.57 -14.05
CA PHE A 376 9.15 -23.18 -12.91
C PHE A 376 9.97 -23.20 -11.61
N GLY A 377 10.91 -24.14 -11.47
CA GLY A 377 11.83 -24.18 -10.33
C GLY A 377 12.65 -22.91 -10.19
N THR A 378 13.12 -22.30 -11.29
CA THR A 378 13.84 -21.01 -11.20
C THR A 378 12.90 -19.84 -10.96
N TRP A 379 11.68 -19.89 -11.49
CA TRP A 379 10.66 -18.86 -11.26
C TRP A 379 10.21 -18.78 -9.81
N VAL A 380 10.04 -19.91 -9.12
CA VAL A 380 9.70 -19.98 -7.68
C VAL A 380 10.91 -19.70 -6.78
N LEU A 381 12.11 -20.12 -7.19
CA LEU A 381 13.33 -19.88 -6.43
C LEU A 381 13.63 -18.39 -6.26
N TYR A 382 13.37 -17.57 -7.27
CA TYR A 382 13.62 -16.13 -7.22
C TYR A 382 12.86 -15.41 -6.06
N PRO A 383 11.52 -15.48 -5.93
CA PRO A 383 10.82 -14.91 -4.79
C PRO A 383 11.17 -15.61 -3.47
N LEU A 384 11.44 -16.92 -3.44
CA LEU A 384 11.88 -17.62 -2.23
C LEU A 384 13.19 -17.02 -1.67
N LEU A 385 14.20 -16.81 -2.53
CA LEU A 385 15.45 -16.17 -2.12
C LEU A 385 15.23 -14.75 -1.60
N ARG A 386 14.30 -13.99 -2.19
CA ARG A 386 13.93 -12.66 -1.70
C ARG A 386 13.27 -12.73 -0.32
N ILE A 387 12.39 -13.70 -0.09
CA ILE A 387 11.75 -13.94 1.22
C ILE A 387 12.83 -14.25 2.26
N MET A 388 13.80 -15.12 1.96
CA MET A 388 14.92 -15.44 2.86
C MET A 388 15.74 -14.20 3.20
N ILE A 389 16.06 -13.37 2.21
CA ILE A 389 16.79 -12.11 2.42
C ILE A 389 15.96 -11.14 3.28
N MET A 390 14.68 -10.96 3.00
CA MET A 390 13.78 -10.10 3.79
C MET A 390 13.67 -10.58 5.24
N PHE A 391 13.57 -11.89 5.46
CA PHE A 391 13.53 -12.48 6.80
C PHE A 391 14.81 -12.17 7.57
N LEU A 392 15.98 -12.34 6.95
CA LEU A 392 17.25 -12.04 7.63
C LEU A 392 17.38 -10.55 7.93
N LEU A 393 17.17 -9.68 6.93
CA LEU A 393 17.36 -8.25 7.07
C LEU A 393 16.41 -7.60 8.08
N SER A 394 15.17 -8.08 8.17
CA SER A 394 14.23 -7.58 9.19
C SER A 394 14.69 -7.86 10.62
N GLY A 395 15.65 -8.77 10.84
CA GLY A 395 16.17 -9.01 12.19
C GLY A 395 17.15 -7.94 12.65
N PHE A 396 17.83 -7.30 11.70
CA PHE A 396 18.56 -6.07 12.00
C PHE A 396 17.60 -4.91 12.27
N GLU A 397 16.56 -4.76 11.44
CA GLU A 397 15.56 -3.70 11.58
C GLU A 397 14.82 -3.75 12.93
N LEU A 398 14.58 -4.97 13.44
CA LEU A 398 13.88 -5.22 14.70
C LEU A 398 14.83 -5.46 15.88
N GLU A 399 16.13 -5.26 15.70
CA GLU A 399 17.16 -5.46 16.74
C GLU A 399 17.11 -6.85 17.42
N LEU A 400 16.80 -7.88 16.63
CA LEU A 400 16.62 -9.26 17.13
C LEU A 400 17.95 -10.01 17.27
N TYR A 401 18.99 -9.57 16.58
CA TYR A 401 20.29 -10.22 16.59
C TYR A 401 21.23 -9.55 17.59
N SER A 402 22.00 -10.36 18.30
CA SER A 402 23.15 -9.90 19.06
C SER A 402 24.33 -9.63 18.13
N THR A 403 25.24 -8.74 18.54
CA THR A 403 26.39 -8.31 17.74
C THR A 403 27.30 -9.47 17.29
N HIS A 404 27.41 -10.54 18.08
CA HIS A 404 28.21 -11.72 17.76
C HIS A 404 27.57 -12.60 16.67
N GLU A 405 26.28 -12.42 16.37
CA GLU A 405 25.57 -13.13 15.30
C GLU A 405 25.75 -12.47 13.93
N TYR A 406 26.15 -11.19 13.91
CA TYR A 406 26.22 -10.38 12.69
C TYR A 406 27.12 -11.01 11.61
N PRO A 407 28.34 -11.51 11.92
CA PRO A 407 29.19 -12.12 10.91
C PRO A 407 28.55 -13.31 10.21
N TYR A 408 27.81 -14.16 10.94
CA TYR A 408 27.13 -15.33 10.37
C TYR A 408 26.00 -14.94 9.42
N ILE A 409 25.25 -13.90 9.77
CA ILE A 409 24.14 -13.41 8.95
C ILE A 409 24.67 -12.75 7.68
N PHE A 410 25.68 -11.88 7.79
CA PHE A 410 26.31 -11.24 6.63
C PHE A 410 27.05 -12.25 5.75
N TRP A 411 27.71 -13.26 6.33
CA TRP A 411 28.29 -14.39 5.60
C TRP A 411 27.24 -15.11 4.78
N TYR A 412 26.11 -15.48 5.38
CA TYR A 412 25.07 -16.23 4.69
C TYR A 412 24.42 -15.42 3.55
N LEU A 413 24.18 -14.12 3.79
CA LEU A 413 23.74 -13.19 2.74
C LEU A 413 24.76 -13.08 1.59
N TYR A 414 26.05 -12.96 1.92
CA TYR A 414 27.15 -12.77 0.98
C TYR A 414 27.44 -14.02 0.13
N GLU A 415 27.73 -15.15 0.78
CA GLU A 415 28.20 -16.36 0.11
C GLU A 415 27.07 -17.11 -0.60
N PHE A 416 25.85 -17.11 -0.05
CA PHE A 416 24.75 -17.92 -0.58
C PHE A 416 23.67 -17.08 -1.22
N LEU A 417 22.93 -16.27 -0.43
CA LEU A 417 21.63 -15.76 -0.88
C LEU A 417 21.74 -14.82 -2.07
N TYR A 418 22.60 -13.79 -2.02
CA TYR A 418 22.76 -12.89 -3.16
C TYR A 418 23.40 -13.59 -4.37
N GLY A 419 24.33 -14.52 -4.15
CA GLY A 419 24.94 -15.32 -5.22
C GLY A 419 23.91 -16.17 -5.98
N TRP A 420 23.05 -16.88 -5.25
CA TRP A 420 21.98 -17.69 -5.83
C TRP A 420 20.89 -16.84 -6.48
N LEU A 421 20.59 -15.65 -5.94
CA LEU A 421 19.62 -14.73 -6.52
C LEU A 421 20.08 -14.23 -7.88
N MET A 422 21.34 -13.80 -8.00
CA MET A 422 21.93 -13.39 -9.27
C MET A 422 22.03 -14.56 -10.27
N SER A 423 22.37 -15.76 -9.79
CA SER A 423 22.40 -16.96 -10.63
C SER A 423 21.03 -17.30 -11.22
N SER A 424 19.97 -17.18 -10.41
CA SER A 424 18.57 -17.38 -10.83
C SER A 424 18.16 -16.39 -11.91
N LEU A 425 18.47 -15.11 -11.75
CA LEU A 425 18.23 -14.08 -12.77
C LEU A 425 19.04 -14.31 -14.06
N THR A 426 20.31 -14.69 -13.93
CA THR A 426 21.17 -15.00 -15.09
C THR A 426 20.65 -16.20 -15.88
N ARG A 427 20.11 -17.20 -15.17
CA ARG A 427 19.47 -18.36 -15.78
C ARG A 427 18.20 -17.96 -16.51
N ALA A 428 17.35 -17.12 -15.92
CA ALA A 428 16.17 -16.57 -16.56
C ALA A 428 16.51 -15.80 -17.85
N ASP A 429 17.51 -14.91 -17.83
CA ASP A 429 18.04 -14.20 -19.02
C ASP A 429 18.47 -15.18 -20.14
N SER A 430 19.09 -16.30 -19.75
CA SER A 430 19.54 -17.34 -20.68
C SER A 430 18.37 -18.05 -21.33
N PHE A 431 17.34 -18.44 -20.56
CA PHE A 431 16.11 -19.05 -21.09
C PHE A 431 15.37 -18.13 -22.05
N LEU A 432 15.20 -16.84 -21.68
CA LEU A 432 14.56 -15.85 -22.54
C LEU A 432 15.31 -15.71 -23.87
N SER A 433 16.65 -15.62 -23.82
CA SER A 433 17.49 -15.56 -25.02
C SER A 433 17.35 -16.81 -25.90
N GLU A 434 17.34 -18.01 -25.29
CA GLU A 434 17.20 -19.27 -26.03
C GLU A 434 15.83 -19.38 -26.72
N GLN A 435 14.75 -19.01 -26.01
CA GLN A 435 13.41 -19.01 -26.58
C GLN A 435 13.27 -17.99 -27.71
N GLU A 436 13.84 -16.78 -27.58
CA GLU A 436 13.87 -15.80 -28.67
C GLU A 436 14.56 -16.37 -29.92
N MET A 437 15.72 -17.02 -29.77
CA MET A 437 16.49 -17.61 -30.87
C MET A 437 15.78 -18.78 -31.54
N MET A 438 15.07 -19.60 -30.77
CA MET A 438 14.21 -20.65 -31.32
C MET A 438 12.98 -20.07 -32.03
N SER A 439 12.46 -18.94 -31.54
CA SER A 439 11.27 -18.29 -32.08
C SER A 439 11.53 -17.58 -33.42
N SER A 440 12.75 -17.08 -33.65
CA SER A 440 13.19 -16.37 -34.86
C SER A 440 13.62 -17.29 -36.00
N GLY A 441 13.65 -18.62 -35.79
CA GLY A 441 14.09 -19.59 -36.79
C GLY A 441 15.59 -19.59 -37.06
N GLU A 442 16.38 -18.77 -36.37
CA GLU A 442 17.83 -18.64 -36.55
C GLU A 442 18.63 -19.85 -36.05
N GLY A 443 17.98 -20.81 -35.38
CA GLY A 443 18.61 -22.03 -34.87
C GLY A 443 19.01 -23.06 -35.94
N LYS A 444 18.47 -23.00 -37.16
CA LYS A 444 18.69 -24.05 -38.20
C LYS A 444 19.85 -23.80 -39.17
N ASN A 445 20.35 -22.56 -39.31
CA ASN A 445 21.47 -22.24 -40.22
C ASN A 445 22.72 -21.78 -39.48
N ARG A 446 23.46 -22.74 -38.90
CA ARG A 446 24.72 -22.48 -38.19
C ARG A 446 25.87 -22.05 -39.13
N SER A 447 25.75 -22.26 -40.45
CA SER A 447 26.82 -22.04 -41.44
C SER A 447 26.91 -20.61 -42.01
N GLN A 448 25.89 -19.75 -41.87
CA GLN A 448 25.90 -18.37 -42.42
C GLN A 448 26.17 -17.27 -41.37
N ARG A 449 26.64 -17.64 -40.17
CA ARG A 449 26.67 -16.73 -39.02
C ARG A 449 27.79 -15.68 -38.99
N ARG A 450 28.61 -15.58 -40.03
CA ARG A 450 29.78 -14.68 -40.02
C ARG A 450 29.47 -13.20 -40.32
N ASN A 451 28.35 -12.85 -40.94
CA ASN A 451 28.11 -11.49 -41.46
C ASN A 451 26.79 -10.79 -41.06
N LYS A 452 26.09 -11.22 -40.00
CA LYS A 452 24.98 -10.41 -39.44
C LYS A 452 25.42 -9.72 -38.16
N THR A 453 25.30 -8.39 -38.13
CA THR A 453 25.44 -7.54 -36.95
C THR A 453 24.72 -8.18 -35.77
N LYS A 454 25.46 -8.54 -34.72
CA LYS A 454 24.92 -9.19 -33.51
C LYS A 454 23.78 -8.32 -32.97
N LYS A 455 22.53 -8.72 -33.20
CA LYS A 455 21.38 -8.17 -32.48
C LYS A 455 21.70 -8.32 -30.99
N LYS A 456 21.73 -7.22 -30.25
CA LYS A 456 22.13 -7.18 -28.84
C LYS A 456 21.19 -8.12 -28.08
N ARG A 457 21.74 -9.15 -27.42
CA ARG A 457 20.94 -10.07 -26.58
C ARG A 457 20.19 -9.22 -25.55
N THR A 458 18.88 -9.40 -25.49
CA THR A 458 18.02 -8.82 -24.46
C THR A 458 18.46 -9.42 -23.11
N ARG A 459 18.82 -8.55 -22.16
CA ARG A 459 19.16 -8.91 -20.78
C ARG A 459 18.24 -8.11 -19.86
N PRO A 460 16.96 -8.49 -19.74
CA PRO A 460 15.98 -7.75 -18.95
C PRO A 460 16.42 -7.57 -17.49
N TYR A 461 17.17 -8.53 -16.92
CA TYR A 461 17.55 -8.49 -15.50
C TYR A 461 18.91 -7.84 -15.21
N ALA A 462 19.61 -7.30 -16.21
CA ALA A 462 20.98 -6.77 -16.03
C ALA A 462 21.09 -5.67 -14.94
N ARG A 463 20.11 -4.78 -14.86
CA ARG A 463 20.07 -3.74 -13.83
C ARG A 463 19.90 -4.35 -12.43
N GLU A 464 19.01 -5.32 -12.30
CA GLU A 464 18.71 -5.97 -11.03
C GLU A 464 19.88 -6.82 -10.54
N ILE A 465 20.52 -7.57 -11.44
CA ILE A 465 21.76 -8.30 -11.15
C ILE A 465 22.85 -7.34 -10.64
N THR A 466 23.00 -6.17 -11.28
CA THR A 466 23.99 -5.17 -10.84
C THR A 466 23.70 -4.64 -9.44
N LEU A 467 22.42 -4.41 -9.11
CA LEU A 467 22.00 -4.00 -7.77
C LEU A 467 22.32 -5.09 -6.72
N TYR A 468 21.96 -6.35 -6.98
CA TYR A 468 22.27 -7.45 -6.05
C TYR A 468 23.75 -7.73 -5.92
N GLN A 469 24.55 -7.51 -6.98
CA GLN A 469 26.00 -7.59 -6.88
C GLN A 469 26.56 -6.53 -5.92
N ALA A 470 26.01 -5.31 -5.95
CA ALA A 470 26.40 -4.25 -5.02
C ALA A 470 26.01 -4.61 -3.58
N LEU A 471 24.79 -5.12 -3.35
CA LEU A 471 24.35 -5.57 -2.03
C LEU A 471 25.17 -6.76 -1.52
N GLN A 472 25.52 -7.70 -2.39
CA GLN A 472 26.44 -8.79 -2.06
C GLN A 472 27.76 -8.23 -1.58
N ASN A 473 28.40 -7.34 -2.36
CA ASN A 473 29.70 -6.76 -1.98
C ASN A 473 29.62 -5.98 -0.66
N MET A 474 28.51 -5.28 -0.40
CA MET A 474 28.27 -4.61 0.87
C MET A 474 28.20 -5.60 2.03
N CYS A 475 27.44 -6.69 1.92
CA CYS A 475 27.43 -7.76 2.93
C CYS A 475 28.83 -8.40 3.10
N GLY A 476 29.57 -8.56 2.01
CA GLY A 476 30.96 -9.04 2.04
C GLY A 476 31.89 -8.13 2.85
N GLY A 477 31.67 -6.81 2.82
CA GLY A 477 32.43 -5.85 3.64
C GLY A 477 32.03 -5.79 5.11
N TYR A 478 30.82 -6.24 5.47
CA TYR A 478 30.41 -6.41 6.88
C TYR A 478 30.81 -7.76 7.47
N TYR A 479 30.95 -8.77 6.61
CA TYR A 479 31.37 -10.12 6.98
C TYR A 479 32.90 -10.24 7.14
N LYS A 480 33.66 -9.71 6.18
CA LYS A 480 35.13 -9.74 6.16
C LYS A 480 35.72 -8.59 6.95
#